data_AF-A0A4S8Q364-F1
#
_entry.id   AF-A0A4S8Q364-F1
#
_cell.length_a   1.000
_cell.length_b   1.000
_cell.length_c   1.000
_cell.angle_alpha   90.00
_cell.angle_beta   90.00
_cell.angle_gamma   90.00
#
_symmetry.space_group_name_H-M   'P 1'
#
loop_
_entity.id
_entity.type
_entity.pdbx_description
1 polymer ?
#
loop_
_entity_poly.entity_id
_entity_poly.type
_entity_poly.pdbx_seq_one_letter_code
_entity_poly.pdbx_strand_id
1 'polypeptide(L)'
;MPTREKLMELRESGFTREEIAEQYGVTLSRVKRWLRQYGFTKPDRKLAPEPVDLPITDLPFHTGMTLMERAKLALGRRLTEDKHRGYLLDGRPANTERIIDAARLRPVKRG
;
A
#
# COMPACT_ATOMS: atom_id res chain seq x y z
N MET A 1 -27.45 -3.65 17.69
CA MET A 1 -26.63 -4.23 16.59
C MET A 1 -26.91 -3.38 15.36
N PRO A 2 -25.88 -2.82 14.71
CA PRO A 2 -26.08 -1.95 13.54
C PRO A 2 -26.64 -2.75 12.35
N THR A 3 -27.43 -2.09 11.51
CA THR A 3 -27.95 -2.65 10.26
C THR A 3 -26.84 -2.82 9.22
N ARG A 4 -27.10 -3.64 8.19
CA ARG A 4 -26.18 -3.86 7.06
C ARG A 4 -25.78 -2.54 6.38
N GLU A 5 -26.77 -1.68 6.12
CA GLU A 5 -26.59 -0.39 5.45
C GLU A 5 -25.66 0.52 6.25
N LYS A 6 -25.85 0.57 7.57
CA LYS A 6 -25.01 1.41 8.43
C LYS A 6 -23.55 0.95 8.47
N LEU A 7 -23.30 -0.36 8.45
CA LEU A 7 -21.94 -0.90 8.37
C LEU A 7 -21.28 -0.68 6.99
N MET A 8 -22.08 -0.55 5.94
CA MET A 8 -21.61 -0.27 4.58
C MET A 8 -21.20 1.21 4.45
N GLU A 9 -22.06 2.12 4.90
CA GLU A 9 -21.80 3.57 4.92
C GLU A 9 -20.50 3.90 5.66
N LEU A 10 -20.28 3.29 6.84
CA LEU A 10 -19.05 3.48 7.61
C LEU A 10 -17.81 3.01 6.84
N ARG A 11 -17.90 1.89 6.11
CA ARG A 11 -16.80 1.39 5.29
C ARG A 11 -16.53 2.23 4.05
N GLU A 12 -17.57 2.71 3.39
CA GLU A 12 -17.45 3.62 2.24
C GLU A 12 -16.86 4.97 2.66
N SER A 13 -17.17 5.40 3.88
CA SER A 13 -16.59 6.58 4.54
C SER A 13 -15.15 6.36 5.02
N GLY A 14 -14.58 5.18 4.81
CA GLY A 14 -13.18 4.87 5.13
C GLY A 14 -12.91 4.41 6.56
N PHE A 15 -13.92 4.22 7.40
CA PHE A 15 -13.72 3.74 8.77
C PHE A 15 -13.15 2.31 8.77
N THR A 16 -12.10 2.14 9.55
CA THR A 16 -11.51 0.84 9.88
C THR A 16 -12.42 0.06 10.82
N ARG A 17 -12.17 -1.24 10.94
CA ARG A 17 -13.02 -2.10 11.80
C ARG A 17 -12.79 -1.80 13.28
N GLU A 18 -11.61 -1.30 13.59
CA GLU A 18 -11.13 -0.83 14.88
C GLU A 18 -11.88 0.45 15.28
N GLU A 19 -11.98 1.43 14.38
CA GLU A 19 -12.75 2.66 14.63
C GLU A 19 -14.26 2.38 14.77
N ILE A 20 -14.79 1.45 13.96
CA ILE A 20 -16.18 0.99 14.12
C ILE A 20 -16.37 0.31 15.50
N ALA A 21 -15.40 -0.46 15.96
CA ALA A 21 -15.46 -1.09 17.28
C ALA A 21 -15.49 -0.04 18.40
N GLU A 22 -14.64 0.97 18.31
CA GLU A 22 -14.59 2.09 19.25
C GLU A 22 -15.89 2.89 19.27
N GLN A 23 -16.41 3.27 18.09
CA GLN A 23 -17.65 4.04 17.95
C GLN A 23 -18.86 3.35 18.60
N TYR A 24 -18.92 2.02 18.51
CA TYR A 24 -20.01 1.23 19.10
C TYR A 24 -19.69 0.69 20.49
N GLY A 25 -18.50 0.96 21.05
CA GLY A 25 -18.07 0.45 22.35
C GLY A 25 -18.01 -1.09 22.41
N VAL A 26 -17.70 -1.74 21.29
CA VAL A 26 -17.67 -3.20 21.18
C VAL A 26 -16.29 -3.71 20.79
N THR A 27 -16.06 -5.00 21.00
CA THR A 27 -14.80 -5.63 20.55
C THR A 27 -14.74 -5.77 19.03
N LEU A 28 -13.53 -5.70 18.48
CA LEU A 28 -13.25 -5.95 17.05
C LEU A 28 -13.82 -7.29 16.56
N SER A 29 -13.80 -8.32 17.41
CA SER A 29 -14.38 -9.64 17.14
C SER A 29 -15.88 -9.58 16.88
N ARG A 30 -16.59 -8.70 17.59
CA ARG A 30 -18.04 -8.49 17.44
C ARG A 30 -18.36 -7.80 16.12
N VAL A 31 -17.56 -6.80 15.74
CA VAL A 31 -17.64 -6.15 14.41
C VAL A 31 -17.35 -7.13 13.28
N LYS A 32 -16.30 -7.96 13.39
CA LYS A 32 -15.99 -9.03 12.42
C LYS A 32 -17.15 -10.01 12.26
N ARG A 33 -17.84 -10.36 13.35
CA ARG A 33 -19.01 -11.24 13.32
C ARG A 33 -20.17 -10.60 12.56
N TRP A 34 -20.50 -9.34 12.82
CA TRP A 34 -21.55 -8.61 12.08
C TRP A 34 -21.25 -8.54 10.58
N LEU A 35 -20.01 -8.20 10.23
CA LEU A 35 -19.59 -8.13 8.83
C LEU A 35 -19.71 -9.48 8.11
N ARG A 36 -19.34 -10.58 8.76
CA ARG A 36 -19.52 -11.94 8.21
C ARG A 36 -21.00 -12.29 8.04
N GLN A 37 -21.84 -11.94 9.01
CA GLN A 37 -23.28 -12.23 8.97
C GLN A 37 -23.98 -11.53 7.80
N TYR A 38 -23.48 -10.35 7.41
CA TYR A 38 -24.01 -9.58 6.28
C TYR A 38 -23.32 -9.86 4.94
N GLY A 39 -22.47 -10.88 4.86
CA GLY A 39 -21.83 -11.29 3.61
C GLY A 39 -20.69 -10.37 3.15
N PHE A 40 -20.16 -9.49 4.02
CA PHE A 40 -18.93 -8.75 3.74
C PHE A 40 -17.73 -9.70 3.87
N THR A 41 -17.56 -10.56 2.87
CA THR A 41 -16.36 -11.37 2.69
C THR A 41 -15.17 -10.43 2.46
N LYS A 42 -13.98 -10.85 2.90
CA LYS A 42 -12.76 -10.05 2.90
C LYS A 42 -12.64 -9.28 1.57
N PRO A 43 -12.47 -7.94 1.56
CA PRO A 43 -11.92 -7.33 0.36
C PRO A 43 -10.63 -8.11 0.06
N ASP A 44 -10.46 -8.51 -1.20
CA ASP A 44 -9.17 -8.96 -1.68
C ASP A 44 -8.13 -8.00 -1.10
N ARG A 45 -7.03 -8.55 -0.60
CA ARG A 45 -6.05 -7.81 0.20
C ARG A 45 -5.38 -6.77 -0.71
N LYS A 46 -6.07 -5.68 -1.02
CA LYS A 46 -5.47 -4.43 -1.44
C LYS A 46 -4.63 -4.04 -0.24
N LEU A 47 -3.32 -4.26 -0.41
CA LEU A 47 -2.27 -3.73 0.43
C LEU A 47 -2.73 -2.36 0.95
N ALA A 48 -2.71 -2.18 2.27
CA ALA A 48 -2.88 -0.84 2.81
C ALA A 48 -1.84 0.06 2.12
N PRO A 49 -2.20 1.21 1.52
CA PRO A 49 -1.21 2.24 1.34
C PRO A 49 -0.73 2.61 2.75
N GLU A 50 0.57 2.44 3.02
CA GLU A 50 1.16 2.84 4.29
C GLU A 50 1.04 4.35 4.47
N PRO A 51 0.90 4.85 5.71
CA PRO A 51 0.80 6.29 5.98
C PRO A 51 2.05 7.01 5.46
N VAL A 52 1.83 7.99 4.57
CA VAL A 52 2.89 8.77 3.93
C VAL A 52 3.17 10.00 4.78
N ASP A 53 4.08 9.88 5.75
CA ASP A 53 4.69 11.02 6.45
C ASP A 53 6.13 11.24 5.97
N LEU A 54 6.30 11.47 4.66
CA LEU A 54 7.55 12.01 4.11
C LEU A 54 7.22 13.20 3.22
N PRO A 55 7.90 14.34 3.38
CA PRO A 55 7.69 15.49 2.52
C PRO A 55 8.06 15.05 1.10
N ILE A 56 7.13 15.29 0.17
CA ILE A 56 7.30 15.09 -1.28
C ILE A 56 8.28 16.17 -1.77
N THR A 57 9.53 16.13 -1.33
CA THR A 57 10.51 17.15 -1.69
C THR A 57 11.38 16.61 -2.81
N ASP A 58 11.15 17.21 -3.98
CA ASP A 58 11.90 17.13 -5.23
C ASP A 58 11.76 15.86 -6.10
N LEU A 59 10.52 15.55 -6.50
CA LEU A 59 10.30 14.94 -7.82
C LEU A 59 10.08 16.06 -8.86
N PRO A 60 10.92 16.17 -9.91
CA PRO A 60 10.55 16.96 -11.07
C PRO A 60 9.28 16.34 -11.68
N PHE A 61 8.17 17.07 -11.52
CA PHE A 61 6.83 16.78 -12.03
C PHE A 61 6.78 16.81 -13.56
N HIS A 62 7.45 15.89 -14.24
CA HIS A 62 7.30 15.73 -15.68
C HIS A 62 7.18 14.23 -15.96
N THR A 63 5.95 13.80 -16.28
CA THR A 63 5.47 12.42 -16.51
C THR A 63 5.28 11.59 -15.24
N GLY A 64 4.06 11.10 -15.00
CA GLY A 64 3.62 10.33 -13.83
C GLY A 64 4.24 8.94 -13.68
N MET A 65 5.55 8.82 -13.86
CA MET A 65 6.30 7.59 -13.63
C MET A 65 6.66 7.45 -12.15
N THR A 66 6.41 6.26 -11.63
CA THR A 66 6.85 5.81 -10.31
C THR A 66 8.37 5.69 -10.26
N LEU A 67 8.94 5.70 -9.04
CA LEU A 67 10.37 5.45 -8.82
C LEU A 67 10.82 4.10 -9.43
N MET A 68 9.95 3.10 -9.42
CA MET A 68 10.23 1.78 -9.97
C MET A 68 10.24 1.78 -11.50
N GLU A 69 9.40 2.56 -12.17
CA GLU A 69 9.43 2.70 -13.62
C GLU A 69 10.71 3.41 -14.08
N ARG A 70 11.14 4.45 -13.35
CA ARG A 70 12.43 5.09 -13.58
C ARG A 70 13.59 4.10 -13.36
N ALA A 71 13.51 3.26 -12.32
CA ALA A 71 14.50 2.23 -12.07
C ALA A 71 14.52 1.17 -13.17
N LYS A 72 13.36 0.73 -13.69
CA LYS A 72 13.25 -0.19 -14.83
C LYS A 72 13.89 0.39 -16.08
N LEU A 73 13.67 1.67 -16.37
CA LEU A 73 14.32 2.36 -17.50
C LEU A 73 15.84 2.48 -17.31
N ALA A 74 16.30 2.83 -16.11
CA ALA A 74 17.72 3.02 -15.83
C ALA A 74 18.52 1.70 -15.80
N LEU A 75 17.94 0.64 -15.25
CA LEU A 75 18.60 -0.65 -15.05
C LEU A 75 18.36 -1.65 -16.19
N GLY A 76 17.30 -1.46 -16.97
CA GLY A 76 16.95 -2.30 -18.11
C GLY A 76 16.90 -3.78 -17.73
N ARG A 77 17.67 -4.63 -18.45
CA ARG A 77 17.71 -6.09 -18.26
C ARG A 77 18.25 -6.53 -16.89
N ARG A 78 18.88 -5.63 -16.13
CA ARG A 78 19.37 -5.93 -14.79
C ARG A 78 18.26 -6.01 -13.76
N LEU A 79 17.14 -5.32 -13.99
CA LEU A 79 15.99 -5.32 -13.11
C LEU A 79 14.85 -6.14 -13.75
N THR A 80 14.63 -7.34 -13.24
CA THR A 80 13.54 -8.21 -13.68
C THR A 80 12.50 -8.37 -12.56
N GLU A 81 11.31 -8.82 -12.93
CA GLU A 81 10.19 -9.01 -12.00
C GLU A 81 9.74 -10.47 -12.06
N ASP A 82 9.72 -11.12 -10.91
CA ASP A 82 9.22 -12.47 -10.71
C ASP A 82 7.94 -12.42 -9.87
N LYS A 83 6.88 -13.07 -10.36
CA LYS A 83 5.55 -13.03 -9.75
C LYS A 83 5.52 -13.55 -8.29
N HIS A 84 6.46 -14.42 -7.92
CA HIS A 84 6.54 -15.04 -6.60
C HIS A 84 7.64 -14.44 -5.71
N ARG A 85 8.68 -13.84 -6.31
CA ARG A 85 9.88 -13.35 -5.60
C ARG A 85 10.05 -11.83 -5.65
N GLY A 86 9.16 -11.13 -6.35
CA GLY A 86 9.22 -9.68 -6.51
C GLY A 86 10.32 -9.25 -7.47
N TYR A 87 11.02 -8.17 -7.15
CA TYR A 87 12.05 -7.62 -8.04
C TYR A 87 13.40 -8.32 -7.87
N LEU A 88 14.02 -8.65 -8.99
CA LEU A 88 15.34 -9.24 -9.07
C LEU A 88 16.30 -8.24 -9.68
N LEU A 89 17.38 -7.93 -8.96
CA LEU A 89 18.51 -7.17 -9.47
C LEU A 89 19.65 -8.14 -9.77
N ASP A 90 20.10 -8.20 -11.02
CA ASP A 90 21.14 -9.12 -11.48
C ASP A 90 20.82 -10.59 -11.13
N GLY A 91 19.54 -10.97 -11.24
CA GLY A 91 19.04 -12.32 -10.96
C GLY A 91 18.86 -12.66 -9.48
N ARG A 92 19.03 -11.71 -8.56
CA ARG A 92 18.86 -11.92 -7.12
C ARG A 92 17.73 -11.05 -6.55
N PRO A 93 16.90 -11.56 -5.62
CA PRO A 93 15.87 -10.74 -4.98
C PRO A 93 16.48 -9.48 -4.36
N ALA A 94 15.90 -8.34 -4.70
CA ALA A 94 16.34 -7.03 -4.23
C ALA A 94 15.15 -6.23 -3.72
N ASN A 95 15.35 -5.53 -2.61
CA ASN A 95 14.35 -4.60 -2.08
C ASN A 95 14.41 -3.25 -2.80
N THR A 96 13.38 -2.42 -2.58
CA THR A 96 13.22 -1.12 -3.22
C THR A 96 14.42 -0.20 -3.02
N GLU A 97 14.98 -0.14 -1.81
CA GLU A 97 16.16 0.71 -1.52
C GLU A 97 17.37 0.33 -2.36
N ARG A 98 17.69 -0.97 -2.44
CA ARG A 98 18.84 -1.47 -3.21
C ARG A 98 18.67 -1.24 -4.71
N ILE A 99 17.42 -1.27 -5.19
CA ILE A 99 17.07 -0.97 -6.59
C ILE A 99 17.21 0.52 -6.89
N ILE A 100 16.69 1.39 -6.02
CA ILE A 100 16.82 2.87 -6.14
C ILE A 100 18.29 3.27 -6.12
N ASP A 101 19.08 2.66 -5.24
CA ASP A 101 20.51 2.92 -5.15
C ASP A 101 21.27 2.48 -6.41
N ALA A 102 21.01 1.27 -6.88
CA ALA A 102 21.58 0.76 -8.13
C ALA A 102 21.20 1.63 -9.34
N ALA A 103 19.98 2.19 -9.33
CA ALA A 103 19.48 3.11 -10.35
C ALA A 103 19.97 4.56 -10.17
N ARG A 104 20.70 4.87 -9.08
CA ARG A 104 21.15 6.23 -8.72
C ARG A 104 20.00 7.24 -8.61
N LEU A 105 18.85 6.80 -8.10
CA LEU A 105 17.63 7.60 -8.00
C LEU A 105 17.42 8.21 -6.60
N ARG A 106 18.42 8.15 -5.70
CA ARG A 106 18.29 8.74 -4.36
C ARG A 106 18.11 10.27 -4.45
N PRO A 107 17.15 10.85 -3.72
CA PRO A 107 17.07 12.30 -3.61
C PRO A 107 18.32 12.81 -2.90
N VAL A 108 18.99 13.80 -3.51
CA VAL A 108 20.14 14.47 -2.91
C VAL A 108 19.62 15.24 -1.69
N LYS A 109 20.01 14.83 -0.49
CA LYS A 109 19.78 15.65 0.72
C LYS A 109 20.54 16.96 0.53
N ARG A 110 19.86 18.05 0.18
CA ARG A 110 20.41 19.41 0.33
C ARG A 110 20.55 19.67 1.83
N GLY A 111 21.79 19.88 2.27
CA GLY A 111 22.13 20.34 3.61
C GLY A 111 21.94 21.84 3.77
#